data_AF-A0ABC8LAQ0-F1
#
_entry.id   AF-A0ABC8LAQ0-F1
#
_cell.length_a   1.000
_cell.length_b   1.000
_cell.length_c   1.000
_cell.angle_alpha   90.00
_cell.angle_beta   90.00
_cell.angle_gamma   90.00
#
_symmetry.space_group_name_H-M   'P 1'
#
loop_
_entity.id
_entity.type
_entity.pdbx_description
1 polymer ?
#
loop_
_entity_poly.entity_id
_entity_poly.type
_entity_poly.pdbx_seq_one_letter_code
_entity_poly.pdbx_strand_id
1 'polypeptide(L)'
;MLPSKIFSIQEATVEDIRLAFKEKRVTSKELVELYLEEISKLNPILCAVIETNPDALIQAEIADRERDVKDVTTELPFLHGVPILLKDSISTKDGLNTTAGSLALLGSVVPRDAGVVKRLRESGAVILGKASLSEWAHFRSNNIPSGWCARGLQGKNPYVLTADPCGSSSGSAISVAANLVAVSLGTETDGSILCPASQNSVVGIKPTVGLTSRAGVVPLSLRQDTVG
;
A
#
# COMPACT_ATOMS: atom_id res chain seq x y z
N MET A 1 -10.30 6.54 36.23
CA MET A 1 -10.15 5.81 34.96
C MET A 1 -8.79 6.16 34.41
N LEU A 2 -7.89 5.18 34.27
CA LEU A 2 -6.64 5.39 33.54
C LEU A 2 -7.00 5.62 32.07
N PRO A 3 -6.44 6.63 31.38
CA PRO A 3 -6.70 6.81 29.95
C PRO A 3 -6.29 5.53 29.23
N SER A 4 -7.19 4.97 28.41
CA SER A 4 -6.85 3.84 27.55
C SER A 4 -5.64 4.26 26.70
N LYS A 5 -4.53 3.52 26.79
CA LYS A 5 -3.36 3.77 25.94
C LYS A 5 -3.83 3.76 24.48
N ILE A 6 -3.73 4.91 23.82
CA ILE A 6 -3.93 5.05 22.38
C ILE A 6 -2.93 4.11 21.71
N PHE A 7 -3.41 3.27 20.78
CA PHE A 7 -2.55 2.39 20.00
C PHE A 7 -1.59 3.24 19.13
N SER A 8 -0.30 2.95 19.18
CA SER A 8 0.69 3.63 18.35
C SER A 8 0.88 2.85 17.05
N ILE A 9 0.77 3.54 15.91
CA ILE A 9 1.05 2.96 14.58
C ILE A 9 2.55 2.88 14.27
N GLN A 10 3.38 3.61 15.01
CA GLN A 10 4.83 3.64 14.79
C GLN A 10 5.46 2.27 15.07
N GLU A 11 6.10 1.70 14.05
CA GLU A 11 6.77 0.39 14.06
C GLU A 11 5.87 -0.78 14.48
N ALA A 12 4.54 -0.60 14.43
CA ALA A 12 3.60 -1.65 14.78
C ALA A 12 3.59 -2.74 13.70
N THR A 13 3.86 -3.97 14.10
CA THR A 13 3.78 -5.12 13.19
C THR A 13 2.31 -5.49 12.89
N VAL A 14 2.08 -6.30 11.86
CA VAL A 14 0.74 -6.83 11.58
C VAL A 14 0.25 -7.68 12.76
N GLU A 15 1.13 -8.40 13.44
CA GLU A 15 0.84 -9.14 14.67
C GLU A 15 0.40 -8.21 15.81
N ASP A 16 1.07 -7.07 16.01
CA ASP A 16 0.68 -6.08 17.02
C ASP A 16 -0.70 -5.49 16.74
N ILE A 17 -0.98 -5.18 15.47
CA ILE A 17 -2.29 -4.71 15.00
C ILE A 17 -3.37 -5.76 15.27
N ARG A 18 -3.13 -7.02 14.90
CA ARG A 18 -4.07 -8.13 15.14
C ARG A 18 -4.35 -8.31 16.63
N LEU A 19 -3.31 -8.25 17.46
CA LEU A 19 -3.45 -8.34 18.90
C LEU A 19 -4.26 -7.16 19.44
N ALA A 20 -4.00 -5.94 18.94
CA ALA A 20 -4.75 -4.75 19.33
C ALA A 20 -6.24 -4.83 18.96
N PHE A 21 -6.57 -5.37 17.79
CA PHE A 21 -7.95 -5.67 17.40
C PHE A 21 -8.60 -6.67 18.35
N LYS A 22 -7.91 -7.77 18.67
CA LYS A 22 -8.41 -8.82 19.58
C LYS A 22 -8.67 -8.29 20.99
N GLU A 23 -7.77 -7.45 21.48
CA GLU A 23 -7.85 -6.82 22.81
C GLU A 23 -8.74 -5.57 22.84
N LYS A 24 -9.36 -5.21 21.70
CA LYS A 24 -10.21 -4.03 21.54
C LYS A 24 -9.51 -2.73 21.96
N ARG A 25 -8.19 -2.67 21.75
CA ARG A 25 -7.36 -1.46 21.98
C ARG A 25 -7.47 -0.46 20.83
N VAL A 26 -7.82 -0.95 19.64
CA VAL A 26 -8.08 -0.18 18.43
C VAL A 26 -9.04 -0.97 17.56
N THR A 27 -9.88 -0.28 16.80
CA THR A 27 -10.71 -0.83 15.74
C THR A 27 -10.04 -0.65 14.37
N SER A 28 -10.50 -1.35 13.33
CA SER A 28 -9.99 -1.16 11.97
C SER A 28 -10.25 0.27 11.51
N LYS A 29 -11.43 0.83 11.83
CA LYS A 29 -11.78 2.21 11.51
C LYS A 29 -10.81 3.20 12.17
N GLU A 30 -10.60 3.09 13.49
CA GLU A 30 -9.66 3.96 14.21
C GLU A 30 -8.24 3.81 13.67
N LEU A 31 -7.82 2.60 13.30
CA LEU A 31 -6.51 2.38 12.68
C LEU A 31 -6.39 3.06 11.31
N VAL A 32 -7.43 3.00 10.47
CA VAL A 32 -7.48 3.74 9.21
C VAL A 32 -7.42 5.25 9.46
N GLU A 33 -8.16 5.76 10.45
CA GLU A 33 -8.13 7.18 10.83
C GLU A 33 -6.71 7.62 11.24
N LEU A 34 -6.01 6.82 12.05
CA LEU A 34 -4.61 7.08 12.44
C LEU A 34 -3.68 7.15 11.23
N TYR A 35 -3.78 6.21 10.28
CA TYR A 35 -2.95 6.26 9.07
C TYR A 35 -3.31 7.41 8.14
N LEU A 36 -4.60 7.72 7.97
CA LEU A 36 -5.04 8.87 7.16
C LEU A 36 -4.55 10.19 7.76
N GLU A 37 -4.56 10.31 9.09
CA GLU A 37 -3.99 11.47 9.79
C GLU A 37 -2.49 11.59 9.51
N GLU A 38 -1.73 10.50 9.60
CA GLU A 38 -0.29 10.53 9.35
C GLU A 38 0.04 10.81 7.88
N ILE A 39 -0.72 10.24 6.95
CA ILE A 39 -0.65 10.56 5.52
C ILE A 39 -0.88 12.06 5.30
N SER A 40 -1.88 12.67 5.95
CA SER A 40 -2.16 14.10 5.79
C SER A 40 -0.99 14.99 6.23
N LYS A 41 -0.20 14.56 7.21
CA LYS A 41 0.95 15.30 7.75
C LYS A 41 2.20 15.12 6.90
N LEU A 42 2.55 13.89 6.57
CA LEU A 42 3.86 13.56 5.98
C LEU A 42 3.84 13.48 4.45
N ASN A 43 2.71 13.08 3.85
CA ASN A 43 2.64 12.89 2.41
C ASN A 43 2.84 14.17 1.57
N PRO A 44 2.45 15.39 2.03
CA PRO A 44 2.81 16.62 1.33
C PRO A 44 4.33 16.84 1.18
N ILE A 45 5.14 16.20 2.02
CA ILE A 45 6.61 16.28 1.99
C ILE A 45 7.19 15.09 1.22
N LEU A 46 6.68 13.88 1.49
CA LEU A 46 7.25 12.61 1.02
C LEU A 46 6.72 12.15 -0.34
N CYS A 47 5.52 12.58 -0.74
CA CYS A 47 4.85 12.19 -1.98
C CYS A 47 4.79 10.66 -2.18
N ALA A 48 4.55 9.92 -1.10
CA ALA A 48 4.55 8.45 -1.06
C ALA A 48 3.21 7.84 -1.49
N VAL A 49 2.10 8.50 -1.17
CA VAL A 49 0.72 8.08 -1.44
C VAL A 49 0.17 8.99 -2.54
N ILE A 50 -0.25 8.40 -3.67
CA ILE A 50 -0.74 9.16 -4.82
C ILE A 50 -2.25 9.42 -4.73
N GLU A 51 -2.99 8.55 -4.05
CA GLU A 51 -4.44 8.67 -3.85
C GLU A 51 -4.88 7.80 -2.66
N THR A 52 -5.73 8.32 -1.79
CA THR A 52 -6.37 7.57 -0.71
C THR A 52 -7.73 7.04 -1.16
N ASN A 53 -8.14 5.87 -0.67
CA ASN A 53 -9.44 5.28 -1.02
C ASN A 53 -10.57 6.01 -0.29
N PRO A 54 -11.55 6.62 -0.99
CA PRO A 54 -12.68 7.27 -0.34
C PRO A 54 -13.53 6.29 0.50
N ASP A 55 -13.49 5.00 0.17
CA ASP A 55 -14.25 3.96 0.85
C ASP A 55 -13.45 3.26 1.96
N ALA A 56 -12.21 3.68 2.28
CA ALA A 56 -11.36 3.00 3.26
C ALA A 56 -12.02 2.89 4.64
N LEU A 57 -12.66 3.96 5.13
CA LEU A 57 -13.36 3.96 6.41
C LEU A 57 -14.58 3.03 6.40
N ILE A 58 -15.32 2.98 5.29
CA ILE A 58 -16.47 2.08 5.13
C ILE A 58 -16.01 0.62 5.12
N GLN A 59 -14.93 0.31 4.40
CA GLN A 59 -14.32 -1.03 4.38
C GLN A 59 -13.88 -1.45 5.78
N ALA A 60 -13.29 -0.53 6.54
CA ALA A 60 -12.84 -0.78 7.90
C ALA A 60 -14.01 -1.01 8.88
N GLU A 61 -15.08 -0.22 8.78
CA GLU A 61 -16.31 -0.44 9.56
C GLU A 61 -16.96 -1.79 9.28
N ILE A 62 -16.95 -2.24 8.03
CA ILE A 62 -17.43 -3.58 7.65
C ILE A 62 -16.56 -4.64 8.34
N ALA A 63 -15.23 -4.52 8.26
CA ALA A 63 -14.31 -5.46 8.90
C ALA A 63 -14.49 -5.51 10.42
N ASP A 64 -14.79 -4.37 11.07
CA ASP A 64 -15.09 -4.29 12.49
C ASP A 64 -16.41 -5.01 12.85
N ARG A 65 -17.49 -4.77 12.09
CA ARG A 65 -18.77 -5.47 12.29
C ARG A 65 -18.63 -6.98 12.08
N GLU A 66 -17.89 -7.40 11.07
CA GLU A 66 -17.59 -8.82 10.82
C GLU A 66 -16.81 -9.45 11.96
N ARG A 67 -15.95 -8.67 12.65
CA ARG A 67 -15.23 -9.12 13.84
C ARG A 67 -16.16 -9.27 15.05
N ASP A 68 -17.12 -8.36 15.23
CA ASP A 68 -18.05 -8.38 16.35
C ASP A 68 -19.11 -9.48 16.26
N VAL A 69 -19.55 -9.84 15.04
CA VAL A 69 -20.61 -10.85 14.81
C VAL A 69 -20.09 -12.28 14.91
N LYS A 70 -18.78 -12.51 14.75
CA LYS A 70 -18.23 -13.86 14.80
C LYS A 70 -18.08 -14.37 16.23
N ASP A 71 -18.54 -15.60 16.44
CA ASP A 71 -18.23 -16.34 17.67
C ASP A 71 -16.72 -16.46 17.87
N VAL A 72 -16.31 -16.44 19.14
CA VAL A 72 -14.91 -16.46 19.61
C VAL A 72 -14.08 -17.62 19.01
N THR A 73 -14.74 -18.66 18.48
CA THR A 73 -14.12 -19.85 17.89
C THR A 73 -13.79 -19.72 16.40
N THR A 74 -14.28 -18.71 15.69
CA THR A 74 -14.02 -18.56 14.25
C THR A 74 -12.82 -17.64 14.02
N GLU A 75 -11.69 -18.22 13.58
CA GLU A 75 -10.51 -17.42 13.24
C GLU A 75 -10.76 -16.58 11.97
N LEU A 76 -10.44 -15.29 12.07
CA LEU A 76 -10.44 -14.37 10.94
C LEU A 76 -9.12 -14.47 10.16
N PRO A 77 -9.13 -14.22 8.84
CA PRO A 77 -7.92 -14.20 8.02
C PRO A 77 -6.83 -13.29 8.60
N PHE A 78 -5.57 -13.55 8.22
CA PHE A 78 -4.42 -12.86 8.82
C PHE A 78 -4.47 -11.32 8.65
N LEU A 79 -5.03 -10.83 7.55
CA LEU A 79 -5.07 -9.41 7.21
C LEU A 79 -6.45 -8.77 7.45
N HIS A 80 -7.37 -9.43 8.17
CA HIS A 80 -8.71 -8.93 8.38
C HIS A 80 -8.73 -7.57 9.12
N GLY A 81 -9.23 -6.53 8.45
CA GLY A 81 -9.27 -5.15 8.94
C GLY A 81 -7.93 -4.39 8.84
N VAL A 82 -6.87 -5.02 8.34
CA VAL A 82 -5.54 -4.40 8.23
C VAL A 82 -5.49 -3.48 7.00
N PRO A 83 -5.13 -2.19 7.13
CA PRO A 83 -4.97 -1.27 6.01
C PRO A 83 -3.72 -1.58 5.18
N ILE A 84 -3.84 -1.55 3.85
CA ILE A 84 -2.77 -1.85 2.90
C ILE A 84 -2.75 -0.81 1.78
N LEU A 85 -1.55 -0.35 1.40
CA LEU A 85 -1.35 0.46 0.20
C LEU A 85 -0.91 -0.41 -0.98
N LEU A 86 -1.40 -0.08 -2.16
CA LEU A 86 -1.08 -0.79 -3.39
C LEU A 86 -0.32 0.13 -4.34
N LYS A 87 0.80 -0.30 -4.93
CA LYS A 87 1.42 0.47 -6.02
C LYS A 87 0.39 0.81 -7.10
N ASP A 88 0.38 2.04 -7.58
CA ASP A 88 -0.63 2.58 -8.52
C ASP A 88 -0.71 1.87 -9.90
N SER A 89 0.21 0.96 -10.19
CA SER A 89 0.13 0.05 -11.35
C SER A 89 -0.79 -1.17 -11.13
N ILE A 90 -1.26 -1.41 -9.90
CA ILE A 90 -2.08 -2.57 -9.53
C ILE A 90 -3.56 -2.17 -9.59
N SER A 91 -4.35 -2.81 -10.46
CA SER A 91 -5.75 -2.44 -10.67
C SER A 91 -6.63 -2.70 -9.47
N THR A 92 -7.51 -1.74 -9.16
CA THR A 92 -8.64 -1.88 -8.24
C THR A 92 -9.91 -1.44 -8.96
N LYS A 93 -10.98 -2.22 -8.85
CA LYS A 93 -12.29 -1.95 -9.44
C LYS A 93 -13.19 -1.27 -8.41
N ASP A 94 -12.75 -0.10 -7.96
CA ASP A 94 -13.42 0.78 -7.00
C ASP A 94 -13.22 2.25 -7.40
N GLY A 95 -13.41 3.18 -6.46
CA GLY A 95 -13.25 4.62 -6.71
C GLY A 95 -11.81 5.09 -6.96
N LEU A 96 -10.80 4.20 -6.88
CA LEU A 96 -9.40 4.56 -7.10
C LEU A 96 -8.99 4.50 -8.57
N ASN A 97 -8.04 5.35 -8.94
CA ASN A 97 -7.41 5.29 -10.26
C ASN A 97 -6.32 4.21 -10.31
N THR A 98 -5.99 3.73 -11.51
CA THR A 98 -4.81 2.86 -11.74
C THR A 98 -4.03 3.42 -12.92
N THR A 99 -3.03 4.25 -12.63
CA THR A 99 -2.44 5.15 -13.65
C THR A 99 -1.01 4.83 -14.03
N ALA A 100 -0.35 3.93 -13.30
CA ALA A 100 1.11 3.76 -13.37
C ALA A 100 1.87 5.11 -13.29
N GLY A 101 1.31 6.08 -12.54
CA GLY A 101 1.82 7.43 -12.37
C GLY A 101 1.54 8.41 -13.52
N SER A 102 0.94 7.94 -14.62
CA SER A 102 0.73 8.71 -15.85
C SER A 102 -0.61 9.44 -15.87
N LEU A 103 -0.58 10.74 -16.19
CA LEU A 103 -1.81 11.52 -16.40
C LEU A 103 -2.66 11.00 -17.57
N ALA A 104 -2.08 10.25 -18.51
CA ALA A 104 -2.82 9.69 -19.65
C ALA A 104 -3.83 8.61 -19.25
N LEU A 105 -3.67 8.00 -18.07
CA LEU A 105 -4.57 6.97 -17.54
C LEU A 105 -5.49 7.50 -16.43
N LEU A 106 -5.45 8.80 -16.12
CA LEU A 106 -6.32 9.39 -15.12
C LEU A 106 -7.79 9.29 -15.55
N GLY A 107 -8.64 8.75 -14.69
CA GLY A 107 -10.05 8.48 -15.00
C GLY A 107 -10.28 7.22 -15.85
N SER A 108 -9.23 6.47 -16.20
CA SER A 108 -9.37 5.19 -16.89
C SER A 108 -10.07 4.17 -15.98
N VAL A 109 -11.04 3.46 -16.54
CA VAL A 109 -11.82 2.46 -15.82
C VAL A 109 -11.27 1.07 -16.12
N VAL A 110 -10.64 0.45 -15.11
CA VAL A 110 -10.18 -0.95 -15.22
C VAL A 110 -11.37 -1.91 -15.31
N PRO A 111 -11.24 -3.07 -16.00
CA PRO A 111 -12.34 -4.01 -16.13
C PRO A 111 -12.61 -4.83 -14.86
N ARG A 112 -11.62 -4.98 -13.98
CA ARG A 112 -11.67 -5.82 -12.75
C ARG A 112 -10.53 -5.48 -11.78
N ASP A 113 -10.67 -5.94 -10.55
CA ASP A 113 -9.56 -6.00 -9.59
C ASP A 113 -8.40 -6.84 -10.14
N ALA A 114 -7.17 -6.47 -9.77
CA ALA A 114 -6.02 -7.34 -9.96
C ALA A 114 -6.20 -8.63 -9.14
N GLY A 115 -5.58 -9.74 -9.59
CA GLY A 115 -5.73 -11.03 -8.91
C GLY A 115 -5.30 -11.00 -7.44
N VAL A 116 -4.24 -10.24 -7.12
CA VAL A 116 -3.77 -10.02 -5.74
C VAL A 116 -4.77 -9.19 -4.91
N VAL A 117 -5.38 -8.17 -5.51
CA VAL A 117 -6.37 -7.30 -4.84
C VAL A 117 -7.61 -8.09 -4.49
N LYS A 118 -8.09 -8.95 -5.40
CA LYS A 118 -9.22 -9.84 -5.13
C LYS A 118 -8.96 -10.68 -3.87
N ARG A 119 -7.77 -11.27 -3.74
CA ARG A 119 -7.39 -12.07 -2.56
C ARG A 119 -7.28 -11.23 -1.28
N LEU A 120 -6.77 -9.99 -1.38
CA LEU A 120 -6.74 -9.08 -0.24
C LEU A 120 -8.16 -8.75 0.25
N ARG A 121 -9.09 -8.43 -0.66
CA ARG A 121 -10.49 -8.18 -0.30
C ARG A 121 -11.17 -9.41 0.29
N GLU A 122 -10.96 -10.60 -0.30
CA GLU A 122 -11.45 -11.87 0.24
C GLU A 122 -10.90 -12.17 1.64
N SER A 123 -9.72 -11.64 1.99
CA SER A 123 -9.14 -11.75 3.33
C SER A 123 -9.64 -10.69 4.34
N GLY A 124 -10.50 -9.76 3.90
CA GLY A 124 -11.00 -8.66 4.74
C GLY A 124 -9.99 -7.53 4.93
N ALA A 125 -8.91 -7.46 4.14
CA ALA A 125 -7.97 -6.35 4.21
C ALA A 125 -8.61 -5.06 3.70
N VAL A 126 -8.24 -3.93 4.30
CA VAL A 126 -8.73 -2.61 3.91
C VAL A 126 -7.78 -2.02 2.88
N ILE A 127 -8.27 -1.71 1.68
CA ILE A 127 -7.45 -1.04 0.66
C ILE A 127 -7.41 0.45 0.98
N LEU A 128 -6.34 0.89 1.65
CA LEU A 128 -6.19 2.27 2.12
C LEU A 128 -6.03 3.26 0.97
N GLY A 129 -5.45 2.82 -0.14
CA GLY A 129 -5.19 3.67 -1.30
C GLY A 129 -4.09 3.16 -2.20
N LYS A 130 -3.53 4.09 -2.97
CA LYS A 130 -2.47 3.86 -3.94
C LYS A 130 -1.15 4.49 -3.49
N ALA A 131 -0.10 3.70 -3.49
CA ALA A 131 1.26 4.19 -3.37
C ALA A 131 1.78 4.73 -4.71
N SER A 132 2.50 5.84 -4.66
CA SER A 132 3.20 6.45 -5.79
C SER A 132 4.32 5.54 -6.32
N LEU A 133 4.84 5.86 -7.49
CA LEU A 133 5.86 5.07 -8.19
C LEU A 133 6.70 5.94 -9.13
N SER A 134 7.76 5.34 -9.66
CA SER A 134 8.39 5.86 -10.89
C SER A 134 7.46 5.61 -12.09
N GLU A 135 7.16 6.65 -12.85
CA GLU A 135 6.19 6.60 -13.96
C GLU A 135 6.49 5.44 -14.92
N TRP A 136 5.46 4.69 -15.32
CA TRP A 136 5.56 3.50 -16.17
C TRP A 136 6.58 2.47 -15.66
N ALA A 137 6.60 2.27 -14.34
CA ALA A 137 7.55 1.37 -13.68
C ALA A 137 9.03 1.68 -14.01
N HIS A 138 9.35 2.96 -14.18
CA HIS A 138 10.67 3.46 -14.58
C HIS A 138 11.10 3.09 -16.02
N PHE A 139 10.17 2.67 -16.87
CA PHE A 139 10.42 2.30 -18.26
C PHE A 139 9.98 3.37 -19.27
N ARG A 140 10.20 4.66 -18.92
CA ARG A 140 9.83 5.80 -19.77
C ARG A 140 11.03 6.50 -20.40
N SER A 141 12.10 6.72 -19.65
CA SER A 141 13.34 7.37 -20.10
C SER A 141 14.44 7.18 -19.06
N ASN A 142 15.70 7.14 -19.52
CA ASN A 142 16.88 6.99 -18.66
C ASN A 142 17.17 8.21 -17.78
N ASN A 143 16.59 9.38 -18.09
CA ASN A 143 16.92 10.65 -17.43
C ASN A 143 15.87 11.10 -16.39
N ILE A 144 14.93 10.22 -16.05
CA ILE A 144 13.89 10.54 -15.07
C ILE A 144 14.37 10.04 -13.71
N PRO A 145 14.37 10.87 -12.66
CA PRO A 145 14.75 10.41 -11.34
C PRO A 145 13.80 9.33 -10.82
N SER A 146 14.33 8.39 -10.04
CA SER A 146 13.50 7.39 -9.39
C SER A 146 12.49 8.05 -8.46
N GLY A 147 11.30 7.46 -8.39
CA GLY A 147 10.19 7.92 -7.57
C GLY A 147 9.43 9.13 -8.10
N TRP A 148 9.75 9.63 -9.30
CA TRP A 148 8.97 10.67 -9.97
C TRP A 148 7.88 10.10 -10.87
N CYS A 149 6.69 10.69 -10.82
CA CYS A 149 5.69 10.59 -11.89
C CYS A 149 4.88 11.88 -12.05
N ALA A 150 4.26 12.09 -13.21
CA ALA A 150 3.56 13.34 -13.49
C ALA A 150 2.36 13.57 -12.55
N ARG A 151 1.70 12.50 -12.12
CA ARG A 151 0.55 12.57 -11.21
C ARG A 151 0.94 12.68 -9.73
N GLY A 152 1.98 11.95 -9.31
CA GLY A 152 2.38 11.80 -7.90
C GLY A 152 3.56 12.66 -7.46
N LEU A 153 4.13 13.47 -8.36
CA LEU A 153 5.33 14.27 -8.14
C LEU A 153 6.55 13.42 -7.73
N GLN A 154 7.57 14.04 -7.13
CA GLN A 154 8.80 13.39 -6.72
C GLN A 154 8.66 12.79 -5.32
N GLY A 155 8.65 11.45 -5.24
CA GLY A 155 8.79 10.75 -3.97
C GLY A 155 10.13 11.08 -3.28
N LYS A 156 10.14 11.23 -1.96
CA LYS A 156 11.36 11.54 -1.19
C LYS A 156 11.64 10.47 -0.15
N ASN A 157 12.92 10.14 0.00
CA ASN A 157 13.38 9.21 1.02
C ASN A 157 13.14 9.82 2.42
N PRO A 158 12.48 9.10 3.36
CA PRO A 158 12.12 9.66 4.66
C PRO A 158 13.30 9.82 5.61
N TYR A 159 14.43 9.16 5.35
CA TYR A 159 15.66 9.30 6.15
C TYR A 159 16.50 10.50 5.71
N VAL A 160 16.60 10.73 4.40
CA VAL A 160 17.33 11.86 3.81
C VAL A 160 16.54 12.38 2.61
N LEU A 161 15.85 13.51 2.77
CA LEU A 161 14.91 14.03 1.76
C LEU A 161 15.53 14.32 0.38
N THR A 162 16.85 14.47 0.29
CA THR A 162 17.61 14.69 -0.94
C THR A 162 18.19 13.41 -1.56
N ALA A 163 18.11 12.28 -0.86
CA ALA A 163 18.57 10.98 -1.35
C ALA A 163 17.56 10.38 -2.34
N ASP A 164 18.07 9.57 -3.26
CA ASP A 164 17.24 8.80 -4.19
C ASP A 164 16.45 7.73 -3.41
N PRO A 165 15.11 7.72 -3.44
CA PRO A 165 14.32 6.64 -2.83
C PRO A 165 14.39 5.32 -3.61
N CYS A 166 15.10 5.28 -4.74
CA CYS A 166 15.05 4.27 -5.78
C CYS A 166 13.61 4.03 -6.28
N GLY A 167 13.41 2.96 -7.03
CA GLY A 167 12.15 2.68 -7.68
C GLY A 167 12.19 1.34 -8.41
N SER A 168 11.12 0.94 -9.07
CA SER A 168 9.94 1.78 -9.32
C SER A 168 8.89 1.79 -8.21
N SER A 169 8.92 0.88 -7.23
CA SER A 169 7.95 0.85 -6.11
C SER A 169 8.32 1.83 -4.98
N SER A 170 8.66 3.08 -5.34
CA SER A 170 9.14 4.11 -4.43
C SER A 170 8.13 4.43 -3.32
N GLY A 171 6.88 4.75 -3.69
CA GLY A 171 5.84 5.09 -2.71
C GLY A 171 5.50 3.94 -1.77
N SER A 172 5.56 2.69 -2.26
CA SER A 172 5.32 1.50 -1.44
C SER A 172 6.38 1.38 -0.34
N ALA A 173 7.66 1.62 -0.65
CA ALA A 173 8.74 1.57 0.33
C ALA A 173 8.73 2.79 1.27
N ILE A 174 8.58 4.01 0.73
CA ILE A 174 8.53 5.25 1.52
C ILE A 174 7.36 5.21 2.51
N SER A 175 6.18 4.75 2.09
CA SER A 175 5.00 4.70 2.95
C SER A 175 5.16 3.76 4.15
N VAL A 176 5.80 2.60 3.97
CA VAL A 176 6.11 1.69 5.08
C VAL A 176 7.19 2.29 5.98
N ALA A 177 8.27 2.82 5.40
CA ALA A 177 9.38 3.41 6.15
C ALA A 177 8.96 4.62 7.01
N ALA A 178 7.97 5.38 6.54
CA ALA A 178 7.42 6.54 7.24
C ALA A 178 6.17 6.21 8.08
N ASN A 179 5.86 4.93 8.32
CA ASN A 179 4.69 4.48 9.09
C ASN A 179 3.33 5.02 8.59
N LEU A 180 3.21 5.26 7.27
CA LEU A 180 1.94 5.64 6.62
C LEU A 180 1.04 4.42 6.38
N VAL A 181 1.63 3.22 6.43
CA VAL A 181 0.95 1.92 6.44
C VAL A 181 1.91 0.87 7.01
N ALA A 182 1.42 -0.18 7.67
CA ALA A 182 2.27 -1.27 8.14
C ALA A 182 2.84 -2.13 6.99
N VAL A 183 2.04 -2.36 5.95
CA VAL A 183 2.42 -3.17 4.79
C VAL A 183 1.88 -2.56 3.50
N SER A 184 2.65 -2.73 2.42
CA SER A 184 2.26 -2.28 1.08
C SER A 184 2.63 -3.33 0.04
N LEU A 185 2.01 -3.26 -1.15
CA LEU A 185 2.41 -4.09 -2.29
C LEU A 185 3.19 -3.26 -3.31
N GLY A 186 4.27 -3.84 -3.81
CA GLY A 186 5.09 -3.34 -4.91
C GLY A 186 5.02 -4.25 -6.13
N THR A 187 5.73 -3.85 -7.19
CA THR A 187 5.93 -4.71 -8.36
C THR A 187 7.38 -4.64 -8.81
N GLU A 188 7.92 -5.78 -9.23
CA GLU A 188 9.30 -5.86 -9.70
C GLU A 188 9.41 -6.58 -11.03
N THR A 189 10.13 -5.93 -11.96
CA THR A 189 10.70 -6.52 -13.16
C THR A 189 12.19 -6.79 -12.95
N ASP A 190 12.92 -5.77 -12.49
CA ASP A 190 14.32 -5.84 -12.09
C ASP A 190 14.57 -4.78 -11.01
N GLY A 191 14.87 -5.20 -9.78
CA GLY A 191 15.17 -4.35 -8.62
C GLY A 191 14.02 -3.48 -8.08
N SER A 192 12.88 -3.40 -8.77
CA SER A 192 11.80 -2.45 -8.48
C SER A 192 11.02 -2.64 -7.17
N ILE A 193 11.25 -3.71 -6.42
CA ILE A 193 10.86 -3.93 -5.02
C ILE A 193 12.10 -3.87 -4.13
N LEU A 194 13.15 -4.63 -4.46
CA LEU A 194 14.33 -4.80 -3.60
C LEU A 194 15.14 -3.52 -3.43
N CYS A 195 15.35 -2.75 -4.51
CA CYS A 195 16.10 -1.50 -4.48
C CYS A 195 15.42 -0.41 -3.63
N PRO A 196 14.13 -0.04 -3.87
CA PRO A 196 13.48 0.93 -3.02
C PRO A 196 13.31 0.43 -1.58
N ALA A 197 13.12 -0.87 -1.34
CA ALA A 197 13.11 -1.41 0.01
C ALA A 197 14.45 -1.18 0.73
N SER A 198 15.57 -1.52 0.08
CA SER A 198 16.92 -1.29 0.62
C SER A 198 17.22 0.18 0.87
N GLN A 199 16.85 1.07 -0.05
CA GLN A 199 17.17 2.51 0.08
C GLN A 199 16.32 3.21 1.15
N ASN A 200 15.14 2.69 1.44
CA ASN A 200 14.25 3.23 2.48
C ASN A 200 14.25 2.35 3.73
N SER A 201 15.27 1.51 3.94
CA SER A 201 15.47 0.70 5.15
C SER A 201 14.25 -0.15 5.57
N VAL A 202 13.52 -0.72 4.60
CA VAL A 202 12.40 -1.65 4.83
C VAL A 202 12.64 -3.00 4.17
N VAL A 203 11.88 -4.02 4.57
CA VAL A 203 11.94 -5.35 3.95
C VAL A 203 11.16 -5.33 2.64
N GLY A 204 11.76 -5.88 1.58
CA GLY A 204 11.11 -6.12 0.30
C GLY A 204 11.30 -7.57 -0.12
N ILE A 205 10.23 -8.21 -0.63
CA ILE A 205 10.28 -9.60 -1.09
C ILE A 205 9.89 -9.63 -2.56
N LYS A 206 10.82 -10.06 -3.41
CA LYS A 206 10.52 -10.37 -4.81
C LYS A 206 10.29 -11.87 -4.95
N PRO A 207 9.03 -12.35 -5.03
CA PRO A 207 8.79 -13.78 -5.12
C PRO A 207 9.25 -14.38 -6.46
N THR A 208 9.21 -15.72 -6.53
CA THR A 208 9.38 -16.45 -7.80
C THR A 208 8.31 -16.02 -8.79
N VAL A 209 8.71 -15.75 -10.04
CA VAL A 209 7.76 -15.36 -11.10
C VAL A 209 6.71 -16.45 -11.26
N GLY A 210 5.43 -16.08 -11.11
CA GLY A 210 4.30 -17.01 -11.16
C GLY A 210 3.70 -17.36 -9.79
N LEU A 211 4.38 -17.09 -8.67
CA LEU A 211 3.81 -17.32 -7.34
C LEU A 211 2.63 -16.38 -7.05
N THR A 212 2.76 -15.10 -7.40
CA THR A 212 1.69 -14.10 -7.32
C THR A 212 1.11 -13.82 -8.71
N SER A 213 -0.21 -13.67 -8.78
CA SER A 213 -0.89 -13.33 -10.02
C SER A 213 -0.54 -11.91 -10.45
N ARG A 214 -0.20 -11.73 -11.73
CA ARG A 214 0.05 -10.40 -12.34
C ARG A 214 -1.14 -9.92 -13.17
N ALA A 215 -2.24 -10.66 -13.19
CA ALA A 215 -3.44 -10.27 -13.90
C ALA A 215 -4.01 -8.97 -13.29
N GLY A 216 -4.27 -7.96 -14.13
CA GLY A 216 -4.73 -6.64 -13.69
C GLY A 216 -3.61 -5.74 -13.15
N VAL A 217 -2.34 -6.05 -13.42
CA VAL A 217 -1.23 -5.13 -13.18
C VAL A 217 -0.76 -4.56 -14.52
N VAL A 218 -0.49 -3.26 -14.59
CA VAL A 218 0.13 -2.64 -15.78
C VAL A 218 1.50 -3.31 -16.00
N PRO A 219 1.68 -4.04 -17.11
CA PRO A 219 2.84 -4.92 -17.27
C PRO A 219 4.07 -4.14 -17.78
N LEU A 220 5.24 -4.74 -17.58
CA LEU A 220 6.48 -4.40 -18.28
C LEU A 220 7.07 -5.62 -18.99
N SER A 221 7.30 -6.73 -18.28
CA SER A 221 7.85 -7.98 -18.82
C SER A 221 7.13 -9.22 -18.30
N LEU A 222 6.47 -9.96 -19.18
CA LEU A 222 5.84 -11.23 -18.83
C LEU A 222 6.82 -12.33 -18.39
N ARG A 223 8.13 -12.13 -18.55
CA ARG A 223 9.15 -13.09 -18.10
C ARG A 223 9.68 -12.81 -16.71
N GLN A 224 9.55 -11.57 -16.22
CA GLN A 224 10.21 -11.11 -15.01
C GLN A 224 9.26 -10.51 -13.99
N ASP A 225 8.14 -9.92 -14.43
CA ASP A 225 7.23 -9.20 -13.56
C ASP A 225 6.67 -10.08 -12.44
N THR A 226 6.64 -9.54 -11.25
CA THR A 226 5.93 -10.12 -10.10
C THR A 226 5.42 -9.04 -9.15
N VAL A 227 4.39 -9.37 -8.38
CA VAL A 227 3.89 -8.57 -7.27
C VAL A 227 4.47 -9.14 -5.98
N GLY A 228 4.98 -8.28 -5.11
CA GLY A 228 5.56 -8.67 -3.83
C GLY A 228 5.41 -7.57 -2.80
#